data_AF-D3T280-F1
#
_entry.id   AF-D3T280-F1
#
_cell.length_a   1.000
_cell.length_b   1.000
_cell.length_c   1.000
_cell.angle_alpha   90.00
_cell.angle_beta   90.00
_cell.angle_gamma   90.00
#
_symmetry.space_group_name_H-M   'P 1'
#
loop_
_entity.id
_entity.type
_entity.pdbx_description
1 polymer ?
#
loop_
_entity_poly.entity_id
_entity_poly.type
_entity_poly.pdbx_seq_one_letter_code
_entity_poly.pdbx_strand_id
1 'polypeptide(L)'
;MQRRKFMLGSTAAGAGLLVGTGAFSAAGTGHGVSIQAGDSDLHVELNDEYEGDAGSYVTEDPLELDVEVGDDEWIRFDDLLRVTNTGTQPVTVYVGDEEWLGDDADAVLDYRVDGTVVGEDNGVTLEDAAGDNSETFTVLVDATGHDTVEDALPDTDGDDDTHTVRFVAETTDADSGSGEEDSDEDDDDDEEDDTENGDGVLEVDADNHVTVGSDNTFDVTATVTDEGHGGGDATVTLDIEGNQLEPHEETITVPEDSEVEATFEVPTVYDDLDADDTESGRHGDFRFDGTDWTVTVDYAGETDAVTGTLDVEDAAIKFYEPDGDVNCPVCNMGTKTWEDSHGQVTHANGDRMEFCSDGCIVPYVVDPGQYDGDYVTVPDAPIEGVWVVDFTDLDDDGNRTGDGTDLIDGHEAYFVLDYDASRETQHHIMGANPPSFAAYDDALAYVDTYDDLEEADIVTLDDFDADIAEEYRPNSYEP
;
A
#
# COMPACT_ATOMS: atom_id res chain seq x y z
N MET A 1 28.25 26.90 32.20
CA MET A 1 28.41 26.45 33.62
C MET A 1 27.19 26.82 34.45
N GLN A 2 26.20 25.93 34.57
CA GLN A 2 25.44 25.69 35.81
C GLN A 2 24.57 24.44 35.62
N ARG A 3 25.02 23.34 36.25
CA ARG A 3 24.39 22.02 36.23
C ARG A 3 23.17 21.97 37.17
N ARG A 4 22.09 21.31 36.75
CA ARG A 4 21.05 20.69 37.60
C ARG A 4 20.72 19.33 36.96
N LYS A 5 21.36 18.23 37.34
CA LYS A 5 20.98 17.26 38.39
C LYS A 5 19.57 16.68 38.29
N PHE A 6 19.50 15.50 37.67
CA PHE A 6 18.50 14.44 37.84
C PHE A 6 18.25 14.07 39.32
N MET A 7 17.00 13.73 39.63
CA MET A 7 16.62 12.77 40.67
C MET A 7 15.40 11.97 40.23
N LEU A 8 15.58 10.64 40.18
CA LEU A 8 14.52 9.63 40.17
C LEU A 8 13.67 9.68 41.45
N GLY A 9 12.38 9.41 41.31
CA GLY A 9 11.48 9.13 42.43
C GLY A 9 10.21 8.44 41.94
N SER A 10 10.19 7.11 42.04
CA SER A 10 9.01 6.25 41.87
C SER A 10 8.12 6.28 43.11
N THR A 11 6.79 6.44 42.94
CA THR A 11 5.72 5.60 43.53
C THR A 11 4.30 6.16 43.31
N ALA A 12 3.49 5.37 42.60
CA ALA A 12 2.09 4.99 42.82
C ALA A 12 0.98 6.05 43.12
N ALA A 13 0.05 6.11 42.15
CA ALA A 13 -1.43 6.08 42.25
C ALA A 13 -2.20 7.18 43.01
N GLY A 14 -3.14 7.81 42.29
CA GLY A 14 -4.39 8.30 42.87
C GLY A 14 -5.00 9.57 42.25
N ALA A 15 -5.74 9.39 41.15
CA ALA A 15 -6.99 10.06 40.75
C ALA A 15 -7.16 11.60 40.86
N GLY A 16 -7.44 12.22 39.70
CA GLY A 16 -8.71 12.95 39.49
C GLY A 16 -8.67 14.44 39.08
N LEU A 17 -9.09 14.66 37.83
CA LEU A 17 -9.91 15.78 37.26
C LEU A 17 -9.25 16.97 36.50
N LEU A 18 -9.36 16.88 35.15
CA LEU A 18 -10.04 17.77 34.16
C LEU A 18 -9.60 19.25 34.00
N VAL A 19 -9.15 19.68 32.80
CA VAL A 19 -9.94 20.15 31.60
C VAL A 19 -8.97 20.72 30.53
N GLY A 20 -9.20 20.40 29.26
CA GLY A 20 -8.73 21.14 28.07
C GLY A 20 -8.78 20.31 26.77
N THR A 21 -9.97 19.85 26.33
CA THR A 21 -10.72 20.33 25.16
C THR A 21 -10.19 19.92 23.78
N GLY A 22 -10.45 18.65 23.43
CA GLY A 22 -10.92 18.21 22.12
C GLY A 22 -11.97 17.14 22.44
N ALA A 23 -13.23 17.36 22.05
CA ALA A 23 -14.35 16.53 22.42
C ALA A 23 -14.90 15.87 21.18
N PHE A 24 -14.45 14.65 20.92
CA PHE A 24 -15.30 13.63 20.32
C PHE A 24 -15.76 12.75 21.48
N SER A 25 -17.06 12.79 21.73
CA SER A 25 -17.73 11.82 22.56
C SER A 25 -18.81 11.25 21.66
N ALA A 26 -18.40 10.39 20.75
CA ALA A 26 -19.31 9.40 20.22
C ALA A 26 -19.51 8.39 21.36
N ALA A 27 -20.74 8.28 21.83
CA ALA A 27 -21.19 7.07 22.47
C ALA A 27 -21.94 6.32 21.37
N GLY A 28 -21.17 5.82 20.41
CA GLY A 28 -21.62 4.84 19.43
C GLY A 28 -21.62 3.46 20.07
N THR A 29 -22.50 2.59 19.59
CA THR A 29 -22.42 1.15 19.82
C THR A 29 -21.15 0.68 19.11
N GLY A 30 -20.11 0.26 19.84
CA GLY A 30 -18.92 -0.29 19.21
C GLY A 30 -19.29 -1.59 18.50
N HIS A 31 -18.96 -1.68 17.21
CA HIS A 31 -19.05 -2.91 16.44
C HIS A 31 -17.74 -3.67 16.61
N GLY A 32 -17.81 -4.83 17.24
CA GLY A 32 -16.63 -5.64 17.56
C GLY A 32 -16.40 -6.70 16.50
N VAL A 33 -15.16 -6.95 16.12
CA VAL A 33 -14.77 -8.10 15.31
C VAL A 33 -14.04 -9.09 16.21
N SER A 34 -14.69 -10.19 16.56
CA SER A 34 -14.06 -11.29 17.29
C SER A 34 -13.21 -12.13 16.34
N ILE A 35 -11.91 -12.21 16.62
CA ILE A 35 -10.98 -13.02 15.84
C ILE A 35 -10.75 -14.35 16.55
N GLN A 36 -10.96 -15.45 15.85
CA GLN A 36 -10.88 -16.79 16.42
C GLN A 36 -10.09 -17.76 15.54
N ALA A 37 -9.39 -18.68 16.17
CA ALA A 37 -8.89 -19.88 15.51
C ALA A 37 -10.06 -20.84 15.24
N GLY A 38 -10.27 -21.20 13.98
CA GLY A 38 -11.25 -22.20 13.55
C GLY A 38 -10.83 -23.64 13.90
N ASP A 39 -9.53 -23.89 14.03
CA ASP A 39 -8.95 -25.18 14.42
C ASP A 39 -8.22 -25.09 15.78
N SER A 40 -8.22 -26.20 16.53
CA SER A 40 -7.45 -26.33 17.78
C SER A 40 -5.94 -26.37 17.59
N ASP A 41 -5.47 -26.64 16.38
CA ASP A 41 -4.05 -26.65 16.03
C ASP A 41 -3.54 -25.25 15.64
N LEU A 42 -4.42 -24.24 15.51
CA LEU A 42 -4.04 -22.84 15.32
C LEU A 42 -4.12 -22.04 16.62
N HIS A 43 -3.17 -21.13 16.79
CA HIS A 43 -3.21 -20.09 17.81
C HIS A 43 -3.10 -18.72 17.14
N VAL A 44 -4.06 -17.83 17.42
CA VAL A 44 -4.05 -16.44 16.97
C VAL A 44 -3.91 -15.55 18.19
N GLU A 45 -2.93 -14.66 18.18
CA GLU A 45 -2.67 -13.69 19.25
C GLU A 45 -2.27 -12.33 18.65
N LEU A 46 -2.26 -11.29 19.49
CA LEU A 46 -1.62 -10.03 19.10
C LEU A 46 -0.12 -10.23 18.98
N ASN A 47 0.47 -9.65 17.94
CA ASN A 47 1.90 -9.65 17.78
C ASN A 47 2.55 -8.80 18.89
N ASP A 48 3.42 -9.41 19.70
CA ASP A 48 4.13 -8.70 20.78
C ASP A 48 5.23 -7.76 20.28
N GLU A 49 5.56 -7.85 19.00
CA GLU A 49 6.47 -6.96 18.27
C GLU A 49 5.75 -5.82 17.54
N TYR A 50 4.42 -5.75 17.59
CA TYR A 50 3.65 -4.67 16.98
C TYR A 50 4.01 -3.31 17.60
N GLU A 51 4.43 -2.34 16.76
CA GLU A 51 4.91 -1.03 17.20
C GLU A 51 3.85 0.09 17.16
N GLY A 52 2.65 -0.18 16.62
CA GLY A 52 1.57 0.81 16.50
C GLY A 52 0.66 0.95 17.74
N ASP A 53 -0.35 1.83 17.66
CA ASP A 53 -1.33 2.09 18.74
C ASP A 53 -2.67 1.37 18.49
N ALA A 54 -2.66 0.05 18.56
CA ALA A 54 -3.88 -0.76 18.49
C ALA A 54 -4.58 -0.90 19.85
N GLY A 55 -4.01 -0.33 20.93
CA GLY A 55 -4.47 -0.57 22.30
C GLY A 55 -5.85 0.01 22.62
N SER A 56 -6.35 0.94 21.81
CA SER A 56 -7.74 1.43 21.87
C SER A 56 -8.73 0.57 21.10
N TYR A 57 -8.24 -0.25 20.16
CA TYR A 57 -9.05 -1.04 19.24
C TYR A 57 -9.09 -2.52 19.63
N VAL A 58 -8.09 -3.02 20.35
CA VAL A 58 -8.03 -4.45 20.66
C VAL A 58 -8.28 -4.74 22.14
N THR A 59 -9.14 -5.72 22.39
CA THR A 59 -9.24 -6.37 23.69
C THR A 59 -8.71 -7.81 23.62
N GLU A 60 -7.96 -8.22 24.65
CA GLU A 60 -7.43 -9.57 24.77
C GLU A 60 -8.37 -10.42 25.67
N ASP A 61 -8.69 -11.64 25.22
CA ASP A 61 -9.59 -12.65 25.85
C ASP A 61 -11.11 -12.32 25.91
N PRO A 62 -11.88 -12.55 24.82
CA PRO A 62 -11.43 -13.02 23.49
C PRO A 62 -10.67 -11.92 22.75
N LEU A 63 -9.87 -12.31 21.74
CA LEU A 63 -9.28 -11.33 20.83
C LEU A 63 -10.40 -10.67 20.04
N GLU A 64 -10.63 -9.39 20.31
CA GLU A 64 -11.70 -8.60 19.69
C GLU A 64 -11.15 -7.26 19.24
N LEU A 65 -11.41 -6.92 17.97
CA LEU A 65 -11.05 -5.67 17.34
C LEU A 65 -12.31 -4.79 17.28
N ASP A 66 -12.42 -3.82 18.18
CA ASP A 66 -13.42 -2.76 18.19
C ASP A 66 -13.00 -1.68 17.20
N VAL A 67 -13.64 -1.62 16.03
CA VAL A 67 -13.33 -0.60 15.01
C VAL A 67 -14.43 0.46 14.97
N GLU A 68 -14.00 1.71 15.03
CA GLU A 68 -14.85 2.87 14.74
C GLU A 68 -14.11 3.68 13.68
N VAL A 69 -14.42 3.43 12.40
CA VAL A 69 -14.03 4.31 11.29
C VAL A 69 -15.22 5.14 10.85
N GLY A 70 -14.94 6.40 10.49
CA GLY A 70 -15.93 7.27 9.87
C GLY A 70 -16.24 6.87 8.43
N ASP A 71 -17.22 7.57 7.86
CA ASP A 71 -17.59 7.48 6.46
C ASP A 71 -16.33 7.70 5.57
N ASP A 72 -16.07 6.79 4.63
CA ASP A 72 -14.93 6.85 3.69
C ASP A 72 -13.52 6.82 4.36
N GLU A 73 -13.40 6.21 5.54
CA GLU A 73 -12.12 6.01 6.22
C GLU A 73 -11.69 4.52 6.22
N TRP A 74 -10.39 4.29 6.06
CA TRP A 74 -9.76 2.99 6.29
C TRP A 74 -8.75 3.08 7.45
N ILE A 75 -8.50 1.95 8.10
CA ILE A 75 -7.43 1.80 9.08
C ILE A 75 -6.63 0.56 8.74
N ARG A 76 -5.31 0.71 8.71
CA ARG A 76 -4.37 -0.38 8.56
C ARG A 76 -3.59 -0.60 9.85
N PHE A 77 -3.43 -1.86 10.20
CA PHE A 77 -2.61 -2.32 11.30
C PHE A 77 -1.57 -3.31 10.76
N ASP A 78 -0.38 -2.82 10.44
CA ASP A 78 0.73 -3.64 9.96
C ASP A 78 1.19 -4.64 11.01
N ASP A 79 1.29 -5.92 10.63
CA ASP A 79 1.74 -7.01 11.50
C ASP A 79 1.00 -7.10 12.85
N LEU A 80 -0.29 -6.72 12.88
CA LEU A 80 -1.10 -6.67 14.10
C LEU A 80 -1.23 -8.04 14.78
N LEU A 81 -1.45 -9.09 13.97
CA LEU A 81 -1.75 -10.42 14.45
C LEU A 81 -0.57 -11.34 14.21
N ARG A 82 -0.38 -12.30 15.11
CA ARG A 82 0.51 -13.44 14.90
C ARG A 82 -0.31 -14.72 14.89
N VAL A 83 -0.25 -15.46 13.80
CA VAL A 83 -0.89 -16.77 13.69
C VAL A 83 0.17 -17.85 13.76
N THR A 84 -0.01 -18.80 14.66
CA THR A 84 0.96 -19.87 14.93
C THR A 84 0.32 -21.24 14.79
N ASN A 85 0.90 -22.09 13.94
CA ASN A 85 0.61 -23.52 13.90
C ASN A 85 1.21 -24.21 15.13
N THR A 86 0.35 -24.71 16.00
CA THR A 86 0.71 -25.48 17.21
C THR A 86 0.62 -27.00 16.98
N GLY A 87 0.18 -27.41 15.79
CA GLY A 87 0.07 -28.78 15.34
C GLY A 87 1.41 -29.44 15.04
N THR A 88 1.35 -30.71 14.62
CA THR A 88 2.53 -31.53 14.27
C THR A 88 2.69 -31.77 12.77
N GLN A 89 1.88 -31.10 11.95
CA GLN A 89 1.91 -31.20 10.50
C GLN A 89 1.84 -29.79 9.92
N PRO A 90 2.42 -29.55 8.73
CA PRO A 90 2.22 -28.30 8.01
C PRO A 90 0.73 -28.10 7.68
N VAL A 91 0.29 -26.86 7.71
CA VAL A 91 -1.09 -26.46 7.40
C VAL A 91 -1.08 -25.24 6.49
N THR A 92 -2.03 -25.17 5.58
CA THR A 92 -2.36 -23.93 4.87
C THR A 92 -3.39 -23.18 5.71
N VAL A 93 -3.07 -21.95 6.08
CA VAL A 93 -3.91 -21.07 6.88
C VAL A 93 -4.54 -20.03 5.97
N TYR A 94 -5.85 -19.88 6.08
CA TYR A 94 -6.60 -18.84 5.37
C TYR A 94 -7.68 -18.25 6.27
N VAL A 95 -8.21 -17.09 5.88
CA VAL A 95 -9.40 -16.52 6.50
C VAL A 95 -10.62 -17.11 5.82
N GLY A 96 -11.54 -17.70 6.59
CA GLY A 96 -12.70 -18.38 6.01
C GLY A 96 -13.68 -17.41 5.33
N ASP A 97 -14.27 -17.87 4.24
CA ASP A 97 -15.15 -17.07 3.38
C ASP A 97 -16.35 -16.45 4.10
N GLU A 98 -16.43 -15.12 4.02
CA GLU A 98 -17.62 -14.33 4.27
C GLU A 98 -17.66 -13.18 3.25
N GLU A 99 -18.85 -12.74 2.81
CA GLU A 99 -19.02 -11.68 1.78
C GLU A 99 -18.46 -10.30 2.19
N TRP A 100 -17.91 -10.16 3.40
CA TRP A 100 -17.31 -8.92 3.94
C TRP A 100 -15.83 -9.11 4.32
N LEU A 101 -15.27 -10.30 4.07
CA LEU A 101 -13.86 -10.65 4.29
C LEU A 101 -13.13 -10.72 2.95
N GLY A 102 -11.86 -10.30 2.95
CA GLY A 102 -11.06 -10.09 1.74
C GLY A 102 -11.00 -11.26 0.75
N ASP A 103 -11.41 -10.93 -0.48
CA ASP A 103 -11.23 -11.54 -1.83
C ASP A 103 -12.28 -10.92 -2.81
N ASP A 104 -13.24 -10.15 -2.28
CA ASP A 104 -14.24 -9.37 -3.03
C ASP A 104 -13.92 -7.86 -3.04
N ALA A 105 -14.31 -7.15 -4.12
CA ALA A 105 -14.09 -5.71 -4.28
C ALA A 105 -14.86 -4.81 -3.28
N ASP A 106 -15.82 -5.39 -2.54
CA ASP A 106 -16.61 -4.73 -1.50
C ASP A 106 -16.20 -5.23 -0.09
N ALA A 107 -15.05 -5.89 0.06
CA ALA A 107 -14.59 -6.43 1.35
C ALA A 107 -14.29 -5.30 2.34
N VAL A 108 -14.76 -5.48 3.57
CA VAL A 108 -14.63 -4.48 4.64
C VAL A 108 -13.39 -4.75 5.48
N LEU A 109 -12.93 -6.00 5.49
CA LEU A 109 -11.89 -6.47 6.37
C LEU A 109 -10.98 -7.47 5.67
N ASP A 110 -9.73 -7.06 5.45
CA ASP A 110 -8.70 -7.91 4.85
C ASP A 110 -7.67 -8.33 5.89
N TYR A 111 -7.09 -9.50 5.61
CA TYR A 111 -5.95 -10.03 6.32
C TYR A 111 -4.88 -10.32 5.30
N ARG A 112 -3.70 -9.69 5.46
CA ARG A 112 -2.64 -9.74 4.45
C ARG A 112 -1.33 -10.27 5.03
N VAL A 113 -0.58 -10.98 4.20
CA VAL A 113 0.81 -11.40 4.46
C VAL A 113 1.64 -10.98 3.26
N ASP A 114 2.73 -10.25 3.51
CA ASP A 114 3.59 -9.67 2.45
C ASP A 114 2.81 -8.87 1.38
N GLY A 115 1.70 -8.23 1.78
CA GLY A 115 0.83 -7.43 0.90
C GLY A 115 -0.30 -8.21 0.20
N THR A 116 -0.24 -9.55 0.17
CA THR A 116 -1.25 -10.41 -0.45
C THR A 116 -2.40 -10.73 0.51
N VAL A 117 -3.64 -10.64 0.04
CA VAL A 117 -4.85 -11.05 0.80
C VAL A 117 -4.85 -12.55 1.05
N VAL A 118 -5.14 -12.94 2.29
CA VAL A 118 -5.11 -14.34 2.74
C VAL A 118 -6.53 -14.91 2.80
N GLY A 119 -7.05 -15.29 1.63
CA GLY A 119 -8.32 -16.00 1.45
C GLY A 119 -8.15 -17.49 1.14
N GLU A 120 -9.25 -18.18 0.81
CA GLU A 120 -9.26 -19.64 0.50
C GLU A 120 -8.29 -20.01 -0.63
N ASP A 121 -8.20 -19.17 -1.66
CA ASP A 121 -7.35 -19.41 -2.83
C ASP A 121 -5.88 -19.01 -2.60
N ASN A 122 -5.61 -18.15 -1.61
CA ASN A 122 -4.30 -17.53 -1.35
C ASN A 122 -3.77 -17.78 0.08
N GLY A 123 -4.04 -18.98 0.60
CA GLY A 123 -3.65 -19.35 1.96
C GLY A 123 -2.13 -19.40 2.21
N VAL A 124 -1.73 -19.13 3.45
CA VAL A 124 -0.34 -19.09 3.89
C VAL A 124 0.06 -20.44 4.51
N THR A 125 1.14 -21.05 4.02
CA THR A 125 1.62 -22.33 4.57
C THR A 125 2.46 -22.11 5.82
N LEU A 126 2.01 -22.68 6.95
CA LEU A 126 2.75 -22.71 8.20
C LEU A 126 3.30 -24.12 8.46
N GLU A 127 4.61 -24.23 8.67
CA GLU A 127 5.27 -25.50 8.97
C GLU A 127 4.87 -26.04 10.36
N ASP A 128 5.29 -27.27 10.68
CA ASP A 128 5.07 -27.85 12.01
C ASP A 128 5.86 -27.10 13.11
N ALA A 129 5.55 -27.39 14.38
CA ALA A 129 6.21 -26.73 15.53
C ALA A 129 7.75 -26.89 15.62
N ALA A 130 8.40 -27.62 14.71
CA ALA A 130 9.87 -27.71 14.60
C ALA A 130 10.44 -26.89 13.42
N GLY A 131 9.59 -26.36 12.53
CA GLY A 131 9.92 -25.45 11.43
C GLY A 131 9.46 -24.01 11.69
N ASP A 132 9.29 -23.25 10.60
CA ASP A 132 8.79 -21.87 10.60
C ASP A 132 7.25 -21.91 10.71
N ASN A 133 6.76 -21.94 11.95
CA ASN A 133 5.38 -22.30 12.28
C ASN A 133 4.51 -21.09 12.66
N SER A 134 4.96 -19.88 12.38
CA SER A 134 4.24 -18.65 12.72
C SER A 134 4.43 -17.59 11.67
N GLU A 135 3.39 -16.82 11.39
CA GLU A 135 3.41 -15.69 10.47
C GLU A 135 2.71 -14.47 11.08
N THR A 136 3.12 -13.27 10.69
CA THR A 136 2.44 -12.01 11.07
C THR A 136 1.48 -11.57 9.99
N PHE A 137 0.32 -11.07 10.40
CA PHE A 137 -0.75 -10.64 9.50
C PHE A 137 -1.05 -9.17 9.71
N THR A 138 -1.05 -8.43 8.60
CA THR A 138 -1.57 -7.08 8.51
C THR A 138 -3.09 -7.15 8.45
N VAL A 139 -3.77 -6.30 9.23
CA VAL A 139 -5.23 -6.17 9.21
C VAL A 139 -5.58 -4.84 8.58
N LEU A 140 -6.37 -4.87 7.52
CA LEU A 140 -6.92 -3.68 6.88
C LEU A 140 -8.42 -3.65 7.12
N VAL A 141 -8.92 -2.54 7.63
CA VAL A 141 -10.35 -2.25 7.72
C VAL A 141 -10.64 -1.15 6.72
N ASP A 142 -11.49 -1.43 5.74
CA ASP A 142 -11.86 -0.48 4.71
C ASP A 142 -13.39 -0.27 4.71
N ALA A 143 -13.83 0.93 5.09
CA ALA A 143 -15.25 1.29 5.02
C ALA A 143 -15.54 2.22 3.83
N THR A 144 -14.61 2.33 2.87
CA THR A 144 -14.75 3.19 1.69
C THR A 144 -16.00 2.79 0.90
N GLY A 145 -16.83 3.76 0.54
CA GLY A 145 -18.08 3.49 -0.16
C GLY A 145 -19.26 3.09 0.74
N HIS A 146 -19.05 3.02 2.05
CA HIS A 146 -20.09 2.82 3.05
C HIS A 146 -20.26 4.06 3.93
N ASP A 147 -21.53 4.40 4.25
CA ASP A 147 -21.84 5.52 5.15
C ASP A 147 -21.25 5.27 6.56
N THR A 148 -21.07 4.00 6.98
CA THR A 148 -20.40 3.60 8.23
C THR A 148 -19.88 2.16 8.13
N VAL A 149 -18.98 1.73 9.02
CA VAL A 149 -18.66 0.30 9.22
C VAL A 149 -19.91 -0.54 9.48
N GLU A 150 -20.90 0.04 10.16
CA GLU A 150 -22.17 -0.62 10.48
C GLU A 150 -22.98 -0.93 9.21
N ASP A 151 -22.85 -0.09 8.18
CA ASP A 151 -23.47 -0.30 6.87
C ASP A 151 -22.64 -1.22 5.96
N ALA A 152 -21.35 -1.39 6.29
CA ALA A 152 -20.40 -2.24 5.57
C ALA A 152 -20.48 -3.69 6.05
N LEU A 153 -20.53 -3.90 7.37
CA LEU A 153 -20.67 -5.22 7.97
C LEU A 153 -22.16 -5.66 8.01
N PRO A 154 -22.49 -6.91 7.64
CA PRO A 154 -23.88 -7.36 7.63
C PRO A 154 -24.52 -7.38 9.04
N ASP A 155 -25.80 -7.09 9.17
CA ASP A 155 -26.48 -7.21 10.48
C ASP A 155 -26.26 -8.61 11.10
N THR A 156 -25.68 -8.68 12.31
CA THR A 156 -25.62 -9.97 13.02
C THR A 156 -27.02 -10.36 13.50
N ASP A 157 -27.38 -11.64 13.38
CA ASP A 157 -28.67 -12.17 13.89
C ASP A 157 -28.77 -12.19 15.45
N GLY A 158 -27.81 -11.55 16.16
CA GLY A 158 -27.59 -11.59 17.61
C GLY A 158 -27.98 -10.32 18.37
N ASP A 159 -27.94 -10.38 19.71
CA ASP A 159 -28.08 -9.20 20.59
C ASP A 159 -26.73 -8.49 20.84
N ASP A 160 -25.63 -9.04 20.30
CA ASP A 160 -24.26 -8.57 20.47
C ASP A 160 -23.77 -8.17 19.06
N ASP A 161 -23.46 -6.88 18.82
CA ASP A 161 -23.04 -6.30 17.53
C ASP A 161 -21.61 -6.76 17.12
N THR A 162 -21.31 -8.05 17.32
CA THR A 162 -19.97 -8.63 17.18
C THR A 162 -19.91 -9.62 16.02
N HIS A 163 -19.11 -9.30 15.02
CA HIS A 163 -18.78 -10.18 13.90
C HIS A 163 -17.72 -11.19 14.31
N THR A 164 -17.68 -12.37 13.68
CA THR A 164 -16.64 -13.37 13.98
C THR A 164 -15.85 -13.71 12.74
N VAL A 165 -14.55 -13.44 12.78
CA VAL A 165 -13.57 -13.90 11.79
C VAL A 165 -12.95 -15.19 12.24
N ARG A 166 -12.77 -16.13 11.30
CA ARG A 166 -12.15 -17.42 11.58
C ARG A 166 -10.95 -17.66 10.68
N PHE A 167 -9.80 -17.85 11.31
CA PHE A 167 -8.64 -18.46 10.66
C PHE A 167 -8.85 -19.96 10.58
N VAL A 168 -8.88 -20.49 9.36
CA VAL A 168 -9.04 -21.92 9.08
C VAL A 168 -7.69 -22.51 8.74
N ALA A 169 -7.44 -23.74 9.18
CA ALA A 169 -6.27 -24.51 8.81
C ALA A 169 -6.71 -25.75 8.03
N GLU A 170 -6.14 -25.94 6.85
CA GLU A 170 -6.24 -27.18 6.10
C GLU A 170 -4.90 -27.91 6.09
N THR A 171 -4.92 -29.20 6.41
CA THR A 171 -3.71 -30.03 6.35
C THR A 171 -3.28 -30.15 4.91
N THR A 172 -2.02 -29.86 4.61
CA THR A 172 -1.44 -29.97 3.26
C THR A 172 -1.38 -31.42 2.74
N ASP A 173 -1.68 -32.40 3.60
CA ASP A 173 -1.79 -33.83 3.29
C ASP A 173 -3.26 -34.30 3.25
N ALA A 174 -3.96 -34.17 2.11
CA ALA A 174 -5.27 -34.83 1.93
C ALA A 174 -5.65 -35.17 0.47
N ASP A 175 -4.85 -36.03 -0.17
CA ASP A 175 -5.44 -37.13 -0.97
C ASP A 175 -6.31 -37.99 -0.04
N SER A 176 -7.59 -37.67 0.05
CA SER A 176 -8.56 -38.44 0.82
C SER A 176 -9.82 -38.74 -0.01
N GLY A 177 -9.60 -39.46 -1.11
CA GLY A 177 -10.64 -40.20 -1.79
C GLY A 177 -11.43 -41.10 -0.82
N SER A 178 -12.66 -40.71 -0.50
CA SER A 178 -13.63 -41.58 0.16
C SER A 178 -14.40 -42.37 -0.91
N GLY A 179 -13.91 -43.57 -1.20
CA GLY A 179 -14.51 -44.49 -2.15
C GLY A 179 -15.86 -45.03 -1.71
N GLU A 180 -16.85 -44.94 -2.60
CA GLU A 180 -17.83 -46.02 -2.77
C GLU A 180 -17.50 -46.75 -4.08
N GLU A 181 -17.11 -48.01 -3.92
CA GLU A 181 -16.71 -48.95 -4.97
C GLU A 181 -17.88 -49.25 -5.92
N ASP A 182 -17.69 -49.04 -7.22
CA ASP A 182 -18.14 -50.00 -8.22
C ASP A 182 -17.14 -50.00 -9.39
N SER A 183 -16.47 -51.13 -9.51
CA SER A 183 -15.50 -51.51 -10.53
C SER A 183 -16.05 -51.39 -11.94
N ASP A 184 -15.26 -50.89 -12.88
CA ASP A 184 -14.85 -51.65 -14.07
C ASP A 184 -13.57 -51.04 -14.69
N GLU A 185 -12.74 -51.95 -15.17
CA GLU A 185 -11.36 -51.83 -15.67
C GLU A 185 -11.28 -50.95 -16.94
N ASP A 186 -10.24 -50.13 -17.08
CA ASP A 186 -9.29 -50.19 -18.22
C ASP A 186 -8.10 -49.21 -18.04
N ASP A 187 -6.97 -49.64 -18.58
CA ASP A 187 -5.59 -49.11 -18.59
C ASP A 187 -5.43 -47.62 -19.00
N ASP A 188 -4.49 -46.87 -18.41
CA ASP A 188 -3.16 -46.57 -18.99
C ASP A 188 -2.34 -45.62 -18.06
N ASP A 189 -1.01 -45.74 -18.13
CA ASP A 189 0.01 -44.95 -17.43
C ASP A 189 -0.06 -43.46 -17.84
N ASP A 190 0.22 -42.51 -16.93
CA ASP A 190 1.02 -41.30 -17.24
C ASP A 190 1.58 -40.64 -15.97
N GLU A 191 2.77 -40.06 -16.13
CA GLU A 191 3.57 -39.35 -15.14
C GLU A 191 3.01 -37.92 -15.00
N GLU A 192 2.75 -37.46 -13.77
CA GLU A 192 2.30 -36.09 -13.49
C GLU A 192 3.51 -35.13 -13.59
N ASP A 193 3.46 -34.24 -14.58
CA ASP A 193 4.37 -33.13 -14.84
C ASP A 193 3.73 -31.85 -14.29
N ASP A 194 4.54 -31.01 -13.65
CA ASP A 194 4.13 -29.73 -13.09
C ASP A 194 3.90 -28.71 -14.24
N THR A 195 2.77 -28.00 -14.20
CA THR A 195 2.41 -26.79 -14.98
C THR A 195 2.30 -26.93 -16.52
N GLU A 196 1.13 -27.34 -17.02
CA GLU A 196 0.61 -26.90 -18.32
C GLU A 196 -0.88 -26.53 -18.15
N ASN A 197 -1.22 -25.24 -18.30
CA ASN A 197 -2.59 -24.81 -18.55
C ASN A 197 -3.08 -25.54 -19.82
N GLY A 198 -4.01 -26.48 -19.64
CA GLY A 198 -4.50 -27.34 -20.72
C GLY A 198 -5.27 -26.57 -21.79
N ASP A 199 -4.87 -26.78 -23.04
CA ASP A 199 -5.70 -26.82 -24.26
C ASP A 199 -6.62 -25.63 -24.57
N GLY A 200 -6.33 -24.45 -24.03
CA GLY A 200 -7.09 -23.21 -24.23
C GLY A 200 -6.84 -22.55 -25.58
N VAL A 201 -7.82 -21.77 -26.06
CA VAL A 201 -7.66 -20.95 -27.28
C VAL A 201 -6.82 -19.69 -27.02
N LEU A 202 -6.42 -19.45 -25.77
CA LEU A 202 -5.82 -18.22 -25.27
C LEU A 202 -4.55 -18.49 -24.46
N GLU A 203 -3.47 -17.78 -24.78
CA GLU A 203 -2.25 -17.64 -23.98
C GLU A 203 -2.01 -16.13 -23.74
N VAL A 204 -1.59 -15.71 -22.55
CA VAL A 204 -1.41 -14.29 -22.20
C VAL A 204 0.00 -14.05 -21.64
N ASP A 205 0.65 -12.98 -22.13
CA ASP A 205 1.91 -12.44 -21.62
C ASP A 205 1.64 -11.01 -21.12
N ALA A 206 1.93 -10.75 -19.86
CA ALA A 206 1.72 -9.47 -19.20
C ALA A 206 2.83 -9.21 -18.16
N ASP A 207 3.13 -7.95 -17.88
CA ASP A 207 4.01 -7.59 -16.78
C ASP A 207 3.33 -7.88 -15.43
N ASN A 208 4.07 -8.44 -14.47
CA ASN A 208 3.55 -8.66 -13.11
C ASN A 208 3.80 -7.45 -12.20
N HIS A 209 4.62 -6.50 -12.65
CA HIS A 209 5.03 -5.34 -11.86
C HIS A 209 5.08 -4.10 -12.73
N VAL A 210 4.47 -3.01 -12.27
CA VAL A 210 4.51 -1.73 -12.97
C VAL A 210 4.79 -0.57 -12.03
N THR A 211 5.38 0.47 -12.57
CA THR A 211 5.66 1.70 -11.85
C THR A 211 4.79 2.82 -12.38
N VAL A 212 3.84 3.29 -11.56
CA VAL A 212 2.88 4.33 -11.96
C VAL A 212 3.55 5.70 -11.93
N GLY A 213 3.15 6.54 -12.89
CA GLY A 213 3.65 7.89 -13.08
C GLY A 213 4.82 8.05 -14.03
N SER A 214 5.48 6.97 -14.39
CA SER A 214 6.51 6.98 -15.44
C SER A 214 5.88 7.11 -16.83
N ASP A 215 6.66 7.47 -17.87
CA ASP A 215 6.23 7.43 -19.29
C ASP A 215 5.96 5.97 -19.80
N ASN A 216 5.79 5.00 -18.90
CA ASN A 216 5.62 3.58 -19.22
C ASN A 216 4.15 3.23 -19.48
N THR A 217 3.95 1.98 -19.92
CA THR A 217 2.64 1.35 -20.14
C THR A 217 2.66 -0.01 -19.49
N PHE A 218 1.50 -0.45 -19.01
CA PHE A 218 1.22 -1.84 -18.72
C PHE A 218 0.74 -2.48 -20.02
N ASP A 219 1.54 -3.40 -20.55
CA ASP A 219 1.26 -4.06 -21.82
C ASP A 219 0.76 -5.48 -21.58
N VAL A 220 -0.40 -5.81 -22.14
CA VAL A 220 -0.97 -7.16 -22.10
C VAL A 220 -1.09 -7.68 -23.51
N THR A 221 -0.41 -8.79 -23.81
CA THR A 221 -0.46 -9.46 -25.11
C THR A 221 -1.17 -10.80 -24.98
N ALA A 222 -2.33 -10.90 -25.63
CA ALA A 222 -3.13 -12.10 -25.74
C ALA A 222 -2.88 -12.79 -27.07
N THR A 223 -2.41 -14.03 -27.05
CA THR A 223 -2.24 -14.89 -28.21
C THR A 223 -3.45 -15.82 -28.35
N VAL A 224 -4.13 -15.74 -29.48
CA VAL A 224 -5.33 -16.54 -29.78
C VAL A 224 -5.03 -17.55 -30.87
N THR A 225 -5.29 -18.83 -30.62
CA THR A 225 -4.98 -19.94 -31.53
C THR A 225 -6.24 -20.63 -32.07
N ASP A 226 -6.32 -20.83 -33.39
CA ASP A 226 -7.39 -21.61 -34.02
C ASP A 226 -7.08 -23.12 -34.00
N GLU A 227 -7.64 -23.85 -33.05
CA GLU A 227 -7.52 -25.31 -32.98
C GLU A 227 -8.55 -26.06 -33.86
N GLY A 228 -8.74 -25.59 -35.10
CA GLY A 228 -9.56 -26.29 -36.10
C GLY A 228 -11.01 -25.81 -36.21
N HIS A 229 -11.31 -24.56 -35.81
CA HIS A 229 -12.60 -23.93 -36.04
C HIS A 229 -12.77 -23.37 -37.46
N GLY A 230 -11.69 -23.38 -38.26
CA GLY A 230 -11.75 -22.93 -39.65
C GLY A 230 -11.51 -21.43 -39.79
N GLY A 231 -10.85 -20.82 -38.80
CA GLY A 231 -10.60 -19.39 -38.71
C GLY A 231 -11.88 -18.56 -38.51
N GLY A 232 -11.72 -17.34 -38.02
CA GLY A 232 -12.86 -16.47 -37.73
C GLY A 232 -12.46 -15.17 -37.06
N ASP A 233 -13.45 -14.41 -36.62
CA ASP A 233 -13.22 -13.23 -35.80
C ASP A 233 -13.32 -13.65 -34.33
N ALA A 234 -12.33 -13.29 -33.52
CA ALA A 234 -12.32 -13.39 -32.07
C ALA A 234 -12.44 -11.99 -31.47
N THR A 235 -13.19 -11.88 -30.38
CA THR A 235 -13.19 -10.67 -29.56
C THR A 235 -12.32 -10.93 -28.35
N VAL A 236 -11.30 -10.09 -28.16
CA VAL A 236 -10.43 -10.08 -26.98
C VAL A 236 -10.78 -8.87 -26.14
N THR A 237 -10.99 -9.07 -24.86
CA THR A 237 -11.37 -8.03 -23.91
C THR A 237 -10.39 -8.04 -22.76
N LEU A 238 -9.69 -6.93 -22.51
CA LEU A 238 -8.95 -6.66 -21.29
C LEU A 238 -9.84 -5.85 -20.34
N ASP A 239 -10.07 -6.41 -19.17
CA ASP A 239 -10.78 -5.80 -18.05
C ASP A 239 -9.77 -5.55 -16.93
N ILE A 240 -9.77 -4.34 -16.35
CA ILE A 240 -8.90 -3.93 -15.25
C ILE A 240 -9.83 -3.55 -14.10
N GLU A 241 -9.73 -4.31 -13.00
CA GLU A 241 -10.59 -4.25 -11.82
C GLU A 241 -12.10 -4.44 -12.08
N GLY A 242 -12.47 -5.15 -13.14
CA GLY A 242 -13.86 -5.52 -13.40
C GLY A 242 -14.74 -4.34 -13.83
N ASN A 243 -16.01 -4.34 -13.38
CA ASN A 243 -17.07 -3.45 -13.89
C ASN A 243 -16.87 -1.94 -13.63
N GLN A 244 -15.77 -1.55 -12.98
CA GLN A 244 -15.52 -0.16 -12.61
C GLN A 244 -15.02 0.67 -13.80
N LEU A 245 -14.40 0.05 -14.81
CA LEU A 245 -13.92 0.71 -16.01
C LEU A 245 -14.60 0.17 -17.28
N GLU A 246 -14.64 0.97 -18.34
CA GLU A 246 -15.06 0.43 -19.65
C GLU A 246 -13.95 -0.48 -20.17
N PRO A 247 -14.20 -1.78 -20.39
CA PRO A 247 -13.15 -2.71 -20.75
C PRO A 247 -12.58 -2.41 -22.14
N HIS A 248 -11.29 -2.66 -22.30
CA HIS A 248 -10.60 -2.50 -23.57
C HIS A 248 -10.94 -3.69 -24.48
N GLU A 249 -11.71 -3.44 -25.54
CA GLU A 249 -12.13 -4.48 -26.49
C GLU A 249 -11.42 -4.34 -27.84
N GLU A 250 -10.81 -5.43 -28.33
CA GLU A 250 -10.28 -5.55 -29.68
C GLU A 250 -10.89 -6.76 -30.42
N THR A 251 -11.27 -6.57 -31.69
CA THR A 251 -11.67 -7.68 -32.56
C THR A 251 -10.54 -8.04 -33.51
N ILE A 252 -10.03 -9.27 -33.42
CA ILE A 252 -8.97 -9.79 -34.28
C ILE A 252 -9.49 -10.92 -35.19
N THR A 253 -8.91 -11.05 -36.38
CA THR A 253 -9.23 -12.16 -37.29
C THR A 253 -8.19 -13.27 -37.14
N VAL A 254 -8.60 -14.38 -36.53
CA VAL A 254 -7.82 -15.59 -36.32
C VAL A 254 -7.74 -16.41 -37.62
N PRO A 255 -6.54 -16.66 -38.17
CA PRO A 255 -6.37 -17.49 -39.35
C PRO A 255 -6.59 -18.99 -39.04
N GLU A 256 -7.02 -19.76 -40.04
CA GLU A 256 -7.10 -21.23 -39.95
C GLU A 256 -5.78 -21.86 -39.53
N ASP A 257 -5.81 -22.73 -38.51
CA ASP A 257 -4.66 -23.50 -37.99
C ASP A 257 -3.43 -22.60 -37.67
N SER A 258 -3.66 -21.41 -37.10
CA SER A 258 -2.63 -20.40 -36.80
C SER A 258 -3.00 -19.59 -35.55
N GLU A 259 -1.99 -18.92 -34.99
CA GLU A 259 -2.14 -17.95 -33.91
C GLU A 259 -2.19 -16.51 -34.43
N VAL A 260 -2.77 -15.61 -33.64
CA VAL A 260 -2.76 -14.15 -33.83
C VAL A 260 -2.72 -13.46 -32.46
N GLU A 261 -2.01 -12.34 -32.38
CA GLU A 261 -1.87 -11.56 -31.14
C GLU A 261 -2.82 -10.35 -31.13
N ALA A 262 -3.39 -10.04 -29.96
CA ALA A 262 -3.96 -8.76 -29.60
C ALA A 262 -3.12 -8.15 -28.47
N THR A 263 -2.77 -6.86 -28.60
CA THR A 263 -1.96 -6.17 -27.58
C THR A 263 -2.72 -4.95 -27.09
N PHE A 264 -2.87 -4.86 -25.78
CA PHE A 264 -3.42 -3.71 -25.08
C PHE A 264 -2.26 -2.96 -24.43
N GLU A 265 -2.14 -1.67 -24.71
CA GLU A 265 -1.18 -0.76 -24.07
C GLU A 265 -1.99 0.15 -23.14
N VAL A 266 -1.84 -0.02 -21.83
CA VAL A 266 -2.53 0.79 -20.82
C VAL A 266 -1.54 1.79 -20.23
N PRO A 267 -1.73 3.10 -20.44
CA PRO A 267 -0.80 4.10 -19.91
C PRO A 267 -0.70 4.03 -18.39
N THR A 268 0.51 3.95 -17.87
CA THR A 268 0.74 4.02 -16.42
C THR A 268 1.03 5.45 -15.96
N VAL A 269 0.98 6.40 -16.89
CA VAL A 269 1.01 7.83 -16.57
C VAL A 269 -0.30 8.24 -15.91
N TYR A 270 -0.21 9.23 -15.03
CA TYR A 270 -1.38 9.96 -14.53
C TYR A 270 -1.96 10.85 -15.64
N ASP A 271 -2.57 10.27 -16.67
CA ASP A 271 -3.24 11.05 -17.70
C ASP A 271 -4.62 11.48 -17.19
N ASP A 272 -4.77 12.78 -16.88
CA ASP A 272 -6.01 13.50 -16.58
C ASP A 272 -7.06 12.67 -15.82
N LEU A 273 -6.87 12.48 -14.51
CA LEU A 273 -7.97 12.15 -13.60
C LEU A 273 -9.04 13.24 -13.79
N ASP A 274 -10.12 12.91 -14.49
CA ASP A 274 -11.31 13.77 -14.52
C ASP A 274 -11.71 13.94 -13.05
N ALA A 275 -11.78 15.19 -12.56
CA ALA A 275 -11.91 15.53 -11.14
C ALA A 275 -13.17 14.97 -10.43
N ASP A 276 -13.97 14.18 -11.14
CA ASP A 276 -15.16 13.48 -10.66
C ASP A 276 -14.86 12.00 -10.29
N ASP A 277 -13.66 11.47 -10.55
CA ASP A 277 -13.24 10.08 -10.27
C ASP A 277 -12.22 10.04 -9.12
N THR A 278 -12.70 10.36 -7.93
CA THR A 278 -11.90 10.50 -6.69
C THR A 278 -12.23 9.42 -5.68
N GLU A 279 -12.40 8.18 -6.14
CA GLU A 279 -12.26 7.03 -5.23
C GLU A 279 -10.82 7.04 -4.70
N SER A 280 -10.68 7.26 -3.40
CA SER A 280 -9.40 7.31 -2.69
C SER A 280 -8.62 6.01 -2.87
N GLY A 281 -7.36 6.09 -3.33
CA GLY A 281 -6.50 4.93 -3.60
C GLY A 281 -6.35 4.56 -5.08
N ARG A 282 -7.06 5.25 -5.98
CA ARG A 282 -6.95 5.04 -7.44
C ARG A 282 -6.03 6.03 -8.13
N HIS A 283 -5.24 5.51 -9.05
CA HIS A 283 -4.29 6.24 -9.88
C HIS A 283 -4.49 5.90 -11.35
N GLY A 284 -5.54 6.48 -11.95
CA GLY A 284 -6.00 6.08 -13.27
C GLY A 284 -6.65 4.70 -13.19
N ASP A 285 -6.24 3.78 -14.07
CA ASP A 285 -6.76 2.41 -14.11
C ASP A 285 -6.10 1.48 -13.07
N PHE A 286 -5.16 1.98 -12.24
CA PHE A 286 -4.35 1.18 -11.32
C PHE A 286 -4.46 1.62 -9.85
N ARG A 287 -4.31 0.66 -8.93
CA ARG A 287 -4.18 0.85 -7.48
C ARG A 287 -2.79 0.45 -6.98
N PHE A 288 -2.28 1.13 -5.95
CA PHE A 288 -0.94 0.86 -5.37
C PHE A 288 -0.87 -0.40 -4.51
N ASP A 289 -2.00 -0.91 -4.03
CA ASP A 289 -2.05 -2.13 -3.24
C ASP A 289 -2.27 -3.40 -4.07
N GLY A 290 -2.21 -3.26 -5.40
CA GLY A 290 -2.41 -4.32 -6.38
C GLY A 290 -3.58 -4.00 -7.30
N THR A 291 -3.44 -4.27 -8.61
CA THR A 291 -4.54 -4.10 -9.57
C THR A 291 -4.89 -5.42 -10.24
N ASP A 292 -6.10 -5.91 -10.03
CA ASP A 292 -6.57 -7.11 -10.71
C ASP A 292 -6.88 -6.82 -12.18
N TRP A 293 -6.59 -7.79 -13.04
CA TRP A 293 -6.92 -7.73 -14.44
C TRP A 293 -7.39 -9.08 -14.96
N THR A 294 -8.22 -9.04 -16.00
CA THR A 294 -8.75 -10.22 -16.67
C THR A 294 -8.72 -10.01 -18.18
N VAL A 295 -8.10 -10.93 -18.91
CA VAL A 295 -8.23 -11.04 -20.36
C VAL A 295 -9.22 -12.14 -20.70
N THR A 296 -10.26 -11.81 -21.44
CA THR A 296 -11.25 -12.77 -21.94
C THR A 296 -11.20 -12.83 -23.47
N VAL A 297 -11.32 -14.03 -24.02
CA VAL A 297 -11.47 -14.26 -25.47
C VAL A 297 -12.77 -14.98 -25.76
N ASP A 298 -13.60 -14.38 -26.61
CA ASP A 298 -14.78 -14.99 -27.21
C ASP A 298 -14.47 -15.38 -28.67
N TYR A 299 -14.35 -16.67 -28.95
CA TYR A 299 -14.05 -17.20 -30.28
C TYR A 299 -14.86 -18.45 -30.60
N ALA A 300 -15.43 -18.52 -31.81
CA ALA A 300 -16.22 -19.67 -32.30
C ALA A 300 -17.41 -20.12 -31.40
N GLY A 301 -17.83 -19.30 -30.43
CA GLY A 301 -18.86 -19.64 -29.44
C GLY A 301 -18.33 -20.32 -28.18
N GLU A 302 -17.01 -20.35 -28.03
CA GLU A 302 -16.27 -20.72 -26.83
C GLU A 302 -15.69 -19.44 -26.21
N THR A 303 -15.56 -19.45 -24.89
CA THR A 303 -15.04 -18.34 -24.09
C THR A 303 -13.91 -18.89 -23.22
N ASP A 304 -12.79 -18.21 -23.22
CA ASP A 304 -11.61 -18.53 -22.41
C ASP A 304 -11.12 -17.27 -21.70
N ALA A 305 -10.51 -17.40 -20.52
CA ALA A 305 -10.08 -16.25 -19.74
C ALA A 305 -8.82 -16.53 -18.92
N VAL A 306 -7.99 -15.50 -18.77
CA VAL A 306 -6.81 -15.49 -17.90
C VAL A 306 -6.90 -14.27 -16.99
N THR A 307 -6.62 -14.47 -15.71
CA THR A 307 -6.63 -13.41 -14.68
C THR A 307 -5.25 -13.26 -14.07
N GLY A 308 -4.98 -12.09 -13.50
CA GLY A 308 -3.78 -11.82 -12.73
C GLY A 308 -3.94 -10.58 -11.86
N THR A 309 -2.97 -10.38 -10.98
CA THR A 309 -2.86 -9.18 -10.14
C THR A 309 -1.54 -8.52 -10.47
N LEU A 310 -1.57 -7.20 -10.63
CA LEU A 310 -0.43 -6.37 -10.96
C LEU A 310 0.14 -5.74 -9.68
N ASP A 311 1.42 -5.97 -9.40
CA ASP A 311 2.13 -5.24 -8.36
C ASP A 311 2.42 -3.82 -8.85
N VAL A 312 2.08 -2.81 -8.05
CA VAL A 312 2.13 -1.41 -8.47
C VAL A 312 2.98 -0.60 -7.50
N GLU A 313 4.08 -0.04 -8.00
CA GLU A 313 4.94 0.87 -7.23
C GLU A 313 4.68 2.33 -7.61
N ASP A 314 4.61 3.22 -6.62
CA ASP A 314 4.75 4.66 -6.88
C ASP A 314 6.22 4.96 -7.20
N ALA A 315 6.46 5.86 -8.16
CA ALA A 315 7.79 6.41 -8.36
C ALA A 315 7.78 7.92 -8.52
N ALA A 316 8.96 8.48 -8.27
CA ALA A 316 9.30 9.81 -8.72
C ALA A 316 9.13 9.90 -10.25
N ILE A 317 8.36 10.88 -10.69
CA ILE A 317 8.10 11.08 -12.12
C ILE A 317 8.90 12.25 -12.63
N LYS A 318 9.03 12.31 -13.95
CA LYS A 318 9.50 13.52 -14.60
C LYS A 318 8.48 14.63 -14.31
N PHE A 319 8.93 15.68 -13.62
CA PHE A 319 8.09 16.78 -13.13
C PHE A 319 6.93 17.12 -14.06
N TYR A 320 5.73 17.12 -13.48
CA TYR A 320 4.49 17.43 -14.18
C TYR A 320 4.60 18.87 -14.73
N GLU A 321 4.69 18.98 -16.06
CA GLU A 321 4.76 20.27 -16.75
C GLU A 321 3.38 20.59 -17.37
N PRO A 322 2.36 21.00 -16.59
CA PRO A 322 1.20 21.63 -17.21
C PRO A 322 1.70 22.91 -17.90
N ASP A 323 0.98 23.40 -18.91
CA ASP A 323 1.29 24.66 -19.60
C ASP A 323 1.22 25.87 -18.61
N GLY A 324 2.24 26.06 -17.77
CA GLY A 324 2.25 26.99 -16.64
C GLY A 324 3.49 26.86 -15.73
N ASP A 325 3.68 27.85 -14.84
CA ASP A 325 4.70 27.79 -13.78
C ASP A 325 4.13 27.03 -12.57
N VAL A 326 4.75 25.91 -12.17
CA VAL A 326 4.43 25.18 -10.93
C VAL A 326 5.11 25.89 -9.76
N ASN A 327 4.37 26.15 -8.68
CA ASN A 327 4.89 26.82 -7.49
C ASN A 327 4.76 25.93 -6.26
N CYS A 328 5.75 25.99 -5.39
CA CYS A 328 5.76 25.25 -4.13
C CYS A 328 4.57 25.65 -3.25
N PRO A 329 3.78 24.70 -2.73
CA PRO A 329 2.58 25.00 -1.93
C PRO A 329 2.90 25.68 -0.60
N VAL A 330 4.13 25.52 -0.09
CA VAL A 330 4.57 26.12 1.18
C VAL A 330 5.05 27.56 1.04
N CYS A 331 5.79 27.87 -0.02
CA CYS A 331 6.49 29.17 -0.14
C CYS A 331 6.14 29.95 -1.40
N ASN A 332 5.33 29.39 -2.30
CA ASN A 332 4.92 29.94 -3.59
C ASN A 332 6.08 30.32 -4.53
N MET A 333 7.24 29.68 -4.37
CA MET A 333 8.35 29.84 -5.29
C MET A 333 8.24 28.85 -6.44
N GLY A 334 8.63 29.28 -7.65
CA GLY A 334 8.66 28.41 -8.81
C GLY A 334 9.66 27.27 -8.61
N THR A 335 9.18 26.03 -8.66
CA THR A 335 9.94 24.80 -8.39
C THR A 335 11.08 24.62 -9.41
N LYS A 336 10.81 24.93 -10.68
CA LYS A 336 11.81 24.97 -11.78
C LYS A 336 12.97 25.95 -11.59
N THR A 337 12.88 26.87 -10.63
CA THR A 337 14.04 27.74 -10.34
C THR A 337 15.13 26.98 -9.56
N TRP A 338 14.78 25.82 -9.01
CA TRP A 338 15.55 25.06 -8.04
C TRP A 338 15.58 23.57 -8.42
N GLU A 339 15.98 23.31 -9.67
CA GLU A 339 16.03 21.96 -10.26
C GLU A 339 16.94 21.00 -9.48
N ASP A 340 17.88 21.52 -8.72
CA ASP A 340 18.88 20.77 -7.96
C ASP A 340 18.44 20.44 -6.52
N SER A 341 17.25 20.89 -6.11
CA SER A 341 16.79 20.77 -4.73
C SER A 341 15.29 20.53 -4.60
N HIS A 342 14.53 20.45 -5.69
CA HIS A 342 13.09 20.22 -5.61
C HIS A 342 12.76 18.83 -5.10
N GLY A 343 11.53 18.60 -4.69
CA GLY A 343 11.02 17.25 -4.49
C GLY A 343 9.53 17.22 -4.72
N GLN A 344 8.90 16.10 -4.41
CA GLN A 344 7.51 15.87 -4.74
C GLN A 344 6.79 15.17 -3.59
N VAL A 345 5.49 15.45 -3.48
CA VAL A 345 4.56 14.67 -2.66
C VAL A 345 3.43 14.20 -3.57
N THR A 346 2.99 12.96 -3.38
CA THR A 346 1.84 12.34 -4.02
C THR A 346 0.80 12.03 -2.95
N HIS A 347 -0.43 12.49 -3.15
CA HIS A 347 -1.57 12.11 -2.33
C HIS A 347 -2.24 10.84 -2.88
N ALA A 348 -2.97 10.10 -2.04
CA ALA A 348 -3.69 8.88 -2.41
C ALA A 348 -4.73 9.04 -3.53
N ASN A 349 -5.16 10.27 -3.81
CA ASN A 349 -6.05 10.58 -4.94
C ASN A 349 -5.28 10.93 -6.23
N GLY A 350 -3.95 10.75 -6.25
CA GLY A 350 -3.08 11.06 -7.37
C GLY A 350 -2.66 12.52 -7.50
N ASP A 351 -3.19 13.42 -6.66
CA ASP A 351 -2.76 14.82 -6.67
C ASP A 351 -1.28 14.91 -6.27
N ARG A 352 -0.49 15.54 -7.15
CA ARG A 352 0.95 15.69 -6.96
C ARG A 352 1.31 17.14 -6.74
N MET A 353 2.19 17.34 -5.77
CA MET A 353 2.68 18.66 -5.38
C MET A 353 4.18 18.71 -5.49
N GLU A 354 4.68 19.76 -6.14
CA GLU A 354 6.11 20.00 -6.27
C GLU A 354 6.59 20.99 -5.22
N PHE A 355 7.76 20.74 -4.66
CA PHE A 355 8.36 21.55 -3.64
C PHE A 355 9.70 22.08 -4.11
N CYS A 356 10.07 23.28 -3.67
CA CYS A 356 11.36 23.85 -4.06
C CYS A 356 12.56 23.29 -3.26
N SER A 357 12.29 22.49 -2.23
CA SER A 357 13.28 22.01 -1.25
C SER A 357 12.66 20.99 -0.30
N ASP A 358 13.45 20.03 0.19
CA ASP A 358 13.09 19.12 1.30
C ASP A 358 12.61 19.89 2.55
N GLY A 359 13.19 21.06 2.84
CA GLY A 359 12.73 21.89 3.95
C GLY A 359 11.34 22.52 3.76
N CYS A 360 10.76 22.47 2.56
CA CYS A 360 9.34 22.76 2.32
C CYS A 360 8.49 21.49 2.29
N ILE A 361 9.05 20.32 1.99
CA ILE A 361 8.33 19.04 2.04
C ILE A 361 8.01 18.69 3.48
N VAL A 362 9.00 18.72 4.37
CA VAL A 362 8.83 18.35 5.79
C VAL A 362 7.62 19.03 6.45
N PRO A 363 7.50 20.37 6.47
CA PRO A 363 6.37 20.99 7.14
C PRO A 363 5.04 20.74 6.43
N TYR A 364 5.05 20.43 5.13
CA TYR A 364 3.87 20.01 4.39
C TYR A 364 3.43 18.60 4.79
N VAL A 365 4.34 17.64 4.87
CA VAL A 365 4.04 16.27 5.31
C VAL A 365 3.48 16.24 6.74
N VAL A 366 4.04 17.06 7.64
CA VAL A 366 3.61 17.12 9.05
C VAL A 366 2.21 17.72 9.23
N ASP A 367 1.89 18.80 8.51
CA ASP A 367 0.59 19.46 8.58
C ASP A 367 0.21 20.05 7.20
N PRO A 368 -0.30 19.22 6.28
CA PRO A 368 -0.73 19.67 4.96
C PRO A 368 -1.79 20.77 5.08
N GLY A 369 -2.73 20.57 6.01
CA GLY A 369 -3.90 21.41 6.22
C GLY A 369 -3.57 22.87 6.55
N GLN A 370 -2.40 23.16 7.13
CA GLN A 370 -2.00 24.55 7.39
C GLN A 370 -1.81 25.38 6.11
N TYR A 371 -1.56 24.71 4.98
CA TYR A 371 -1.31 25.35 3.68
C TYR A 371 -2.57 25.44 2.80
N ASP A 372 -3.69 24.87 3.24
CA ASP A 372 -4.93 24.92 2.48
C ASP A 372 -5.46 26.37 2.38
N GLY A 373 -5.70 26.81 1.15
CA GLY A 373 -6.22 28.14 0.84
C GLY A 373 -5.18 29.26 0.82
N ASP A 374 -3.89 28.97 1.06
CA ASP A 374 -2.81 29.95 0.96
C ASP A 374 -2.37 30.14 -0.50
N TYR A 375 -1.68 29.13 -1.05
CA TYR A 375 -1.19 29.12 -2.44
C TYR A 375 -1.74 27.94 -3.24
N VAL A 376 -2.24 26.93 -2.53
CA VAL A 376 -2.77 25.70 -3.09
C VAL A 376 -4.08 25.34 -2.40
N THR A 377 -4.88 24.51 -3.05
CA THR A 377 -5.93 23.74 -2.39
C THR A 377 -5.30 22.41 -2.04
N VAL A 378 -5.25 22.07 -0.76
CA VAL A 378 -4.66 20.80 -0.33
C VAL A 378 -5.64 19.68 -0.70
N PRO A 379 -5.15 18.59 -1.34
CA PRO A 379 -5.98 17.42 -1.60
C PRO A 379 -6.57 16.86 -0.29
N ASP A 380 -7.85 16.50 -0.33
CA ASP A 380 -8.54 15.84 0.79
C ASP A 380 -8.26 14.34 0.73
N ALA A 381 -6.98 13.98 0.77
CA ALA A 381 -6.47 12.62 0.65
C ALA A 381 -5.14 12.52 1.41
N PRO A 382 -4.82 11.37 2.03
CA PRO A 382 -3.54 11.16 2.71
C PRO A 382 -2.36 11.25 1.75
N ILE A 383 -1.17 11.48 2.29
CA ILE A 383 0.09 11.44 1.54
C ILE A 383 0.54 9.99 1.46
N GLU A 384 0.75 9.49 0.25
CA GLU A 384 1.22 8.11 0.00
C GLU A 384 2.67 8.09 -0.49
N GLY A 385 3.05 9.09 -1.29
CA GLY A 385 4.39 9.18 -1.86
C GLY A 385 5.10 10.45 -1.42
N VAL A 386 6.35 10.32 -0.98
CA VAL A 386 7.23 11.45 -0.71
C VAL A 386 8.53 11.22 -1.43
N TRP A 387 8.91 12.13 -2.32
CA TRP A 387 10.11 12.00 -3.15
C TRP A 387 11.05 13.16 -2.85
N VAL A 388 12.14 12.86 -2.15
CA VAL A 388 13.14 13.83 -1.72
C VAL A 388 14.43 13.64 -2.49
N VAL A 389 15.29 14.64 -2.51
CA VAL A 389 16.52 14.51 -3.31
C VAL A 389 17.64 13.91 -2.47
N ASP A 390 18.33 12.88 -2.98
CA ASP A 390 19.49 12.34 -2.30
C ASP A 390 20.65 13.36 -2.21
N PHE A 391 21.18 13.55 -1.02
CA PHE A 391 22.32 14.43 -0.74
C PHE A 391 23.68 13.80 -1.04
N THR A 392 23.75 12.55 -1.53
CA THR A 392 25.02 11.92 -1.94
C THR A 392 25.55 12.39 -3.30
N ASP A 393 24.66 12.81 -4.21
CA ASP A 393 25.00 13.17 -5.59
C ASP A 393 25.51 14.61 -5.71
N LEU A 394 26.71 14.88 -5.19
CA LEU A 394 27.37 16.19 -5.23
C LEU A 394 28.61 16.19 -6.14
N ASP A 395 28.81 17.28 -6.88
CA ASP A 395 30.02 17.55 -7.66
C ASP A 395 31.20 17.99 -6.78
N ASP A 396 32.38 18.17 -7.40
CA ASP A 396 33.61 18.60 -6.72
C ASP A 396 33.48 19.98 -6.03
N ASP A 397 32.52 20.79 -6.43
CA ASP A 397 32.21 22.11 -5.88
C ASP A 397 31.08 22.05 -4.83
N GLY A 398 30.57 20.85 -4.53
CA GLY A 398 29.50 20.60 -3.56
C GLY A 398 28.10 20.92 -4.08
N ASN A 399 27.92 21.07 -5.39
CA ASN A 399 26.61 21.26 -6.00
C ASN A 399 26.04 19.91 -6.40
N ARG A 400 24.75 19.73 -6.24
CA ARG A 400 24.01 18.58 -6.78
C ARG A 400 24.34 18.29 -8.25
N THR A 401 24.55 17.02 -8.55
CA THR A 401 24.68 16.49 -9.92
C THR A 401 23.38 15.80 -10.32
N GLY A 402 22.92 16.04 -11.55
CA GLY A 402 21.65 15.51 -12.04
C GLY A 402 20.78 16.63 -12.60
N ASP A 403 19.62 16.26 -13.15
CA ASP A 403 18.56 17.18 -13.55
C ASP A 403 17.41 17.23 -12.53
N GLY A 404 17.62 16.64 -11.35
CA GLY A 404 16.68 16.65 -10.22
C GLY A 404 15.65 15.51 -10.26
N THR A 405 15.69 14.64 -11.27
CA THR A 405 14.74 13.52 -11.39
C THR A 405 15.18 12.27 -10.62
N ASP A 406 16.42 12.23 -10.14
CA ASP A 406 16.95 11.13 -9.34
C ASP A 406 16.55 11.34 -7.86
N LEU A 407 15.25 11.27 -7.59
CA LEU A 407 14.69 11.36 -6.24
C LEU A 407 14.71 9.98 -5.56
N ILE A 408 14.78 10.00 -4.24
CA ILE A 408 14.67 8.83 -3.37
C ILE A 408 13.33 8.89 -2.64
N ASP A 409 12.82 7.72 -2.28
CA ASP A 409 11.63 7.63 -1.42
C ASP A 409 11.95 8.21 -0.04
N GLY A 410 11.20 9.24 0.34
CA GLY A 410 11.29 9.94 1.61
C GLY A 410 10.80 9.11 2.79
N HIS A 411 9.89 8.15 2.58
CA HIS A 411 9.45 7.23 3.64
C HIS A 411 10.59 6.29 4.06
N GLU A 412 11.45 5.88 3.13
CA GLU A 412 12.61 5.03 3.40
C GLU A 412 13.92 5.81 3.68
N ALA A 413 13.91 7.13 3.47
CA ALA A 413 15.08 7.97 3.59
C ALA A 413 15.48 8.28 5.04
N TYR A 414 16.76 8.61 5.19
CA TYR A 414 17.34 9.15 6.42
C TYR A 414 17.60 10.64 6.26
N PHE A 415 17.07 11.44 7.18
CA PHE A 415 17.22 12.89 7.22
C PHE A 415 18.16 13.30 8.34
N VAL A 416 18.94 14.36 8.12
CA VAL A 416 19.78 14.95 9.18
C VAL A 416 19.17 16.28 9.64
N LEU A 417 18.94 16.41 10.95
CA LEU A 417 18.42 17.61 11.61
C LEU A 417 19.48 18.73 11.70
N ASP A 418 19.88 19.24 10.55
CA ASP A 418 20.89 20.26 10.42
C ASP A 418 20.30 21.63 10.06
N TYR A 419 20.17 22.45 11.09
CA TYR A 419 19.58 23.79 11.02
C TYR A 419 20.58 24.89 10.62
N ASP A 420 21.86 24.57 10.37
CA ASP A 420 22.84 25.58 9.98
C ASP A 420 22.75 25.93 8.50
N ALA A 421 21.83 26.86 8.21
CA ALA A 421 21.63 27.49 6.90
C ALA A 421 22.84 28.29 6.37
N SER A 422 24.04 28.17 6.95
CA SER A 422 25.29 28.71 6.41
C SER A 422 26.23 27.65 5.83
N ARG A 423 25.89 26.36 5.95
CA ARG A 423 26.65 25.24 5.37
C ARG A 423 26.52 25.26 3.84
N GLU A 424 27.62 25.59 3.16
CA GLU A 424 27.64 25.77 1.69
C GLU A 424 27.05 24.60 0.91
N THR A 425 27.05 23.39 1.47
CA THR A 425 26.51 22.18 0.85
C THR A 425 24.98 22.08 0.90
N GLN A 426 24.28 22.81 1.78
CA GLN A 426 22.84 22.62 2.04
C GLN A 426 21.87 23.32 1.07
N HIS A 427 22.36 23.92 -0.03
CA HIS A 427 21.53 24.65 -1.02
C HIS A 427 20.41 25.49 -0.36
N HIS A 428 20.78 26.67 0.17
CA HIS A 428 19.99 27.51 1.10
C HIS A 428 18.67 28.12 0.56
N ILE A 429 17.85 27.33 -0.10
CA ILE A 429 16.55 27.76 -0.57
C ILE A 429 15.68 27.95 0.67
N MET A 430 15.39 29.21 0.95
CA MET A 430 14.52 29.65 2.05
C MET A 430 15.00 29.34 3.48
N GLY A 431 16.23 28.85 3.65
CA GLY A 431 16.80 28.62 4.98
C GLY A 431 17.63 27.34 5.02
N ALA A 432 17.58 26.67 6.17
CA ALA A 432 18.10 25.32 6.30
C ALA A 432 17.14 24.35 5.59
N ASN A 433 17.68 23.23 5.14
CA ASN A 433 16.95 22.10 4.61
C ASN A 433 17.56 20.84 5.23
N PRO A 434 16.76 19.86 5.67
CA PRO A 434 17.30 18.60 6.16
C PRO A 434 17.97 17.88 4.99
N PRO A 435 19.28 17.57 5.05
CA PRO A 435 19.92 16.71 4.07
C PRO A 435 19.31 15.30 4.19
N SER A 436 18.86 14.73 3.08
CA SER A 436 18.24 13.41 2.98
C SER A 436 19.16 12.42 2.27
N PHE A 437 19.11 11.15 2.66
CA PHE A 437 20.00 10.09 2.18
C PHE A 437 19.24 8.77 2.06
N ALA A 438 19.46 8.00 0.99
CA ALA A 438 18.91 6.65 0.87
C ALA A 438 19.56 5.66 1.84
N ALA A 439 20.80 5.93 2.30
CA ALA A 439 21.56 5.04 3.16
C ALA A 439 21.95 5.72 4.47
N TYR A 440 21.70 5.02 5.58
CA TYR A 440 22.09 5.46 6.92
C TYR A 440 23.60 5.74 7.04
N ASP A 441 24.44 4.90 6.43
CA ASP A 441 25.90 5.08 6.47
C ASP A 441 26.35 6.41 5.83
N ASP A 442 25.62 6.91 4.82
CA ASP A 442 25.89 8.18 4.17
C ASP A 442 25.42 9.38 5.03
N ALA A 443 24.26 9.26 5.66
CA ALA A 443 23.80 10.21 6.67
C ALA A 443 24.79 10.32 7.85
N LEU A 444 25.29 9.18 8.33
CA LEU A 444 26.31 9.14 9.38
C LEU A 444 27.62 9.77 8.94
N ALA A 445 28.05 9.54 7.70
CA ALA A 445 29.24 10.18 7.14
C ALA A 445 29.10 11.70 7.04
N TYR A 446 27.89 12.20 6.73
CA TYR A 446 27.57 13.62 6.77
C TYR A 446 27.69 14.18 8.18
N VAL A 447 27.03 13.56 9.17
CA VAL A 447 27.09 13.95 10.59
C VAL A 447 28.53 14.00 11.10
N ASP A 448 29.35 12.98 10.80
CA ASP A 448 30.76 12.88 11.21
C ASP A 448 31.65 14.02 10.65
N THR A 449 31.18 14.74 9.64
CA THR A 449 31.90 15.89 9.07
C THR A 449 31.83 17.13 9.96
N TYR A 450 30.82 17.23 10.83
CA TYR A 450 30.51 18.45 11.58
C TYR A 450 30.51 18.21 13.11
N ASP A 451 31.32 19.00 13.83
CA ASP A 451 31.53 18.83 15.29
C ASP A 451 30.27 19.14 16.15
N ASP A 452 29.26 19.79 15.56
CA ASP A 452 28.02 20.23 16.19
C ASP A 452 26.81 19.32 15.91
N LEU A 453 26.96 18.30 15.06
CA LEU A 453 25.97 17.25 14.86
C LEU A 453 26.37 15.96 15.61
N GLU A 454 25.38 15.14 15.93
CA GLU A 454 25.53 13.81 16.49
C GLU A 454 24.62 12.80 15.78
N GLU A 455 24.90 11.51 15.95
CA GLU A 455 24.13 10.42 15.33
C GLU A 455 22.62 10.48 15.66
N ALA A 456 22.27 11.08 16.80
CA ALA A 456 20.88 11.29 17.21
C ALA A 456 20.16 12.41 16.42
N ASP A 457 20.88 13.17 15.60
CA ASP A 457 20.31 14.12 14.66
C ASP A 457 19.91 13.44 13.33
N ILE A 458 20.17 12.13 13.17
CA ILE A 458 19.68 11.33 12.04
C ILE A 458 18.30 10.79 12.41
N VAL A 459 17.30 11.08 11.58
CA VAL A 459 15.89 10.78 11.79
C VAL A 459 15.24 10.24 10.52
N THR A 460 14.10 9.57 10.63
CA THR A 460 13.25 9.20 9.48
C THR A 460 12.16 10.25 9.25
N LEU A 461 11.32 10.07 8.22
CA LEU A 461 10.22 10.99 7.94
C LEU A 461 9.22 11.10 9.10
N ASP A 462 8.92 9.98 9.77
CA ASP A 462 7.94 9.90 10.87
C ASP A 462 8.39 10.60 12.16
N ASP A 463 9.70 10.83 12.30
CA ASP A 463 10.26 11.56 13.44
C ASP A 463 10.04 13.08 13.34
N PHE A 464 9.65 13.59 12.17
CA PHE A 464 9.32 15.01 12.01
C PHE A 464 8.01 15.35 12.71
N ASP A 465 8.10 16.18 13.74
CA ASP A 465 6.94 16.80 14.38
C ASP A 465 6.82 18.29 14.01
N ALA A 466 5.75 18.93 14.48
CA ALA A 466 5.51 20.35 14.24
C ALA A 466 6.64 21.25 14.77
N ASP A 467 7.30 20.89 15.88
CA ASP A 467 8.38 21.68 16.47
C ASP A 467 9.64 21.62 15.57
N ILE A 468 9.97 20.44 15.04
CA ILE A 468 11.09 20.26 14.09
C ILE A 468 10.78 20.94 12.76
N ALA A 469 9.58 20.75 12.24
CA ALA A 469 9.12 21.37 10.99
C ALA A 469 9.14 22.91 11.06
N GLU A 470 8.73 23.49 12.20
CA GLU A 470 8.78 24.94 12.43
C GLU A 470 10.21 25.49 12.38
N GLU A 471 11.23 24.75 12.85
CA GLU A 471 12.61 25.23 12.80
C GLU A 471 13.10 25.40 11.35
N TYR A 472 12.65 24.56 10.42
CA TYR A 472 12.95 24.71 8.99
C TYR A 472 12.12 25.80 8.32
N ARG A 473 10.83 25.93 8.65
CA ARG A 473 9.93 26.95 8.09
C ARG A 473 9.11 27.66 9.18
N PRO A 474 9.73 28.62 9.90
CA PRO A 474 9.15 29.24 11.10
C PRO A 474 7.99 30.22 10.83
N ASN A 475 7.69 30.51 9.56
CA ASN A 475 6.54 31.35 9.19
C ASN A 475 5.32 30.54 8.72
N SER A 476 5.41 29.21 8.72
CA SER A 476 4.31 28.34 8.32
C SER A 476 3.35 28.06 9.49
N TYR A 477 3.86 28.00 10.72
CA TYR A 477 3.09 27.77 11.95
C TYR A 477 2.83 29.09 12.73
N GLU A 478 2.12 30.07 12.17
CA GLU A 478 1.51 31.14 12.99
C GLU A 478 -0.02 30.91 13.08
N PRO A 479 -0.61 30.80 14.29
CA PRO A 479 -2.04 30.48 14.49
C PRO A 479 -3.03 31.62 14.18
#